data_AF-A0A8T4TH24-F1
#
_entry.id   AF-A0A8T4TH24-F1
#
_cell.length_a   1.000
_cell.length_b   1.000
_cell.length_c   1.000
_cell.angle_alpha   90.00
_cell.angle_beta   90.00
_cell.angle_gamma   90.00
#
_symmetry.space_group_name_H-M   'P 1'
#
loop_
_entity.id
_entity.type
_entity.pdbx_description
1 polymer ?
#
loop_
_entity_poly.entity_id
_entity_poly.type
_entity_poly.pdbx_seq_one_letter_code
_entity_poly.pdbx_strand_id
1 'polypeptide(L)'
;MKIPKLLSEDLIEPRRRNNRILSPYEIPIHPRVYNSDFAYTKEFMEEVRARMPQALRDDISRIEIVLGIDLGITITDESILEGSYEIKFKDIDYEAKSQERQIGVEVHAANTFILPHLSRTLEIDTRLGINPILSHPLPPNKILEYSFDSDGDYFKFYSWYTHNLHDVGEGFFHYLRAFAIEFNNHGLSKL
;
A
#
# COMPACT_ATOMS: atom_id res chain seq x y z
N MET A 1 8.56 14.31 16.91
CA MET A 1 9.29 13.79 15.74
C MET A 1 8.26 13.60 14.62
N LYS A 2 8.53 14.05 13.39
CA LYS A 2 7.57 13.91 12.27
C LYS A 2 7.79 12.55 11.63
N ILE A 3 6.83 11.64 11.77
CA ILE A 3 6.89 10.29 11.20
C ILE A 3 6.95 10.42 9.66
N PRO A 4 7.89 9.72 8.98
CA PRO A 4 8.00 9.79 7.53
C PRO A 4 6.79 9.15 6.86
N LYS A 5 6.18 9.84 5.89
CA LYS A 5 5.12 9.29 5.03
C LYS A 5 5.68 8.23 4.07
N LEU A 6 4.84 7.30 3.61
CA LEU A 6 5.17 6.44 2.46
C LEU A 6 5.00 7.26 1.17
N LEU A 7 6.06 7.41 0.39
CA LEU A 7 5.99 8.02 -0.93
C LEU A 7 5.96 6.91 -1.97
N SER A 8 5.27 7.14 -3.09
CA SER A 8 5.20 6.19 -4.20
C SER A 8 6.58 5.72 -4.66
N GLU A 9 7.57 6.63 -4.70
CA GLU A 9 8.94 6.36 -5.10
C GLU A 9 9.70 5.41 -4.16
N ASP A 10 9.39 5.38 -2.86
CA ASP A 10 10.03 4.46 -1.91
C ASP A 10 9.59 3.00 -2.11
N LEU A 11 8.54 2.81 -2.90
CA LEU A 11 7.88 1.53 -3.12
C LEU A 11 8.09 1.03 -4.56
N ILE A 12 9.06 1.62 -5.27
CA ILE A 12 9.50 1.24 -6.62
C ILE A 12 10.99 0.89 -6.54
N GLU A 13 11.35 -0.31 -7.00
CA GLU A 13 12.74 -0.74 -7.16
C GLU A 13 13.06 -0.89 -8.65
N PRO A 14 13.57 0.16 -9.31
CA PRO A 14 13.82 0.14 -10.75
C PRO A 14 14.87 -0.90 -11.17
N ARG A 15 15.72 -1.37 -10.24
CA ARG A 15 16.79 -2.34 -10.54
C ARG A 15 16.32 -3.80 -10.53
N ARG A 16 15.14 -4.10 -9.96
CA ARG A 16 14.57 -5.45 -9.97
C ARG A 16 14.21 -5.85 -11.40
N ARG A 17 14.50 -7.10 -11.79
CA ARG A 17 14.13 -7.61 -13.13
C ARG A 17 12.61 -7.80 -13.26
N ASN A 18 11.98 -8.34 -12.22
CA ASN A 18 10.54 -8.57 -12.12
C ASN A 18 10.03 -7.90 -10.84
N ASN A 19 8.73 -7.55 -10.79
CA ASN A 19 8.09 -6.95 -9.60
C ASN A 19 8.83 -5.68 -9.14
N ARG A 20 9.05 -4.76 -10.09
CA ARG A 20 9.68 -3.45 -9.86
C ARG A 20 8.83 -2.52 -8.99
N ILE A 21 7.54 -2.82 -8.87
CA ILE A 21 6.58 -2.08 -8.07
C ILE A 21 6.14 -3.01 -6.94
N LEU A 22 6.14 -2.52 -5.71
CA LEU A 22 5.66 -3.31 -4.59
C LEU A 22 4.15 -3.49 -4.65
N SER A 23 3.75 -4.74 -4.45
CA SER A 23 2.36 -5.16 -4.33
C SER A 23 1.71 -4.58 -3.08
N PRO A 24 0.37 -4.48 -3.00
CA PRO A 24 -0.29 -3.96 -1.81
C PRO A 24 0.10 -4.70 -0.52
N TYR A 25 0.26 -6.03 -0.57
CA TYR A 25 0.71 -6.87 0.56
C TYR A 25 2.19 -6.67 0.96
N GLU A 26 2.97 -5.92 0.17
CA GLU A 26 4.34 -5.49 0.47
C GLU A 26 4.40 -4.11 1.15
N ILE A 27 3.29 -3.38 1.17
CA ILE A 27 3.25 -2.03 1.74
C ILE A 27 2.96 -2.12 3.25
N PRO A 28 3.84 -1.65 4.14
CA PRO A 28 3.62 -1.75 5.57
C PRO A 28 2.56 -0.78 6.08
N ILE A 29 1.91 -1.12 7.18
CA ILE A 29 1.04 -0.21 7.93
C ILE A 29 1.80 0.32 9.15
N HIS A 30 1.84 1.64 9.32
CA HIS A 30 2.56 2.24 10.44
C HIS A 30 1.94 1.81 11.78
N PRO A 31 2.72 1.39 12.79
CA PRO A 31 2.19 0.86 14.04
C PRO A 31 1.25 1.82 14.78
N ARG A 32 1.50 3.13 14.73
CA ARG A 32 0.58 4.12 15.33
C ARG A 32 -0.76 4.24 14.59
N VAL A 33 -0.79 4.07 13.27
CA VAL A 33 -2.05 4.08 12.50
C VAL A 33 -2.79 2.79 12.74
N TYR A 34 -2.09 1.65 12.63
CA TYR A 34 -2.63 0.33 12.95
C TYR A 34 -3.18 0.26 14.39
N ASN A 35 -2.52 0.92 15.34
CA ASN A 35 -2.97 0.91 16.72
C ASN A 35 -4.04 1.97 17.07
N SER A 36 -4.43 2.81 16.11
CA SER A 36 -5.44 3.84 16.35
C SER A 36 -6.86 3.30 16.20
N ASP A 37 -7.76 3.78 17.06
CA ASP A 37 -9.18 3.38 16.98
C ASP A 37 -9.88 3.99 15.76
N PHE A 38 -9.46 5.19 15.34
CA PHE A 38 -10.12 5.89 14.23
C PHE A 38 -9.86 5.20 12.88
N ALA A 39 -8.73 4.51 12.70
CA ALA A 39 -8.33 3.95 11.39
C ALA A 39 -9.29 2.86 10.88
N TYR A 40 -10.09 2.28 11.77
CA TYR A 40 -11.05 1.22 11.45
C TYR A 40 -12.51 1.69 11.47
N THR A 41 -12.72 3.02 11.43
CA THR A 41 -14.06 3.62 11.39
C THR A 41 -14.53 3.84 9.96
N LYS A 42 -15.84 3.86 9.76
CA LYS A 42 -16.42 4.18 8.45
C LYS A 42 -16.04 5.58 8.01
N GLU A 43 -16.03 6.53 8.94
CA GLU A 43 -15.71 7.93 8.69
C GLU A 43 -14.29 8.07 8.13
N PHE A 44 -13.31 7.41 8.73
CA PHE A 44 -11.93 7.42 8.23
C PHE A 44 -11.82 6.80 6.84
N MET A 45 -12.52 5.68 6.60
CA MET A 45 -12.52 5.02 5.29
C MET A 45 -13.11 5.89 4.19
N GLU A 46 -14.20 6.61 4.46
CA GLU A 46 -14.79 7.55 3.50
C GLU A 46 -13.84 8.73 3.20
N GLU A 47 -13.10 9.20 4.20
CA GLU A 47 -12.09 10.24 3.99
C GLU A 47 -10.91 9.76 3.13
N VAL A 48 -10.46 8.51 3.29
CA VAL A 48 -9.45 7.90 2.41
C VAL A 48 -10.01 7.73 1.01
N ARG A 49 -11.23 7.17 0.88
CA ARG A 49 -11.93 6.98 -0.39
C ARG A 49 -12.02 8.27 -1.20
N ALA A 50 -12.36 9.38 -0.55
CA ALA A 50 -12.49 10.69 -1.21
C ALA A 50 -11.18 11.20 -1.85
N ARG A 51 -10.02 10.67 -1.43
CA ARG A 51 -8.69 11.05 -1.93
C ARG A 51 -8.19 10.13 -3.04
N MET A 52 -8.81 8.97 -3.20
CA MET A 52 -8.32 7.90 -4.06
C MET A 52 -8.13 8.30 -5.53
N PRO A 53 -9.03 9.06 -6.18
CA PRO A 53 -8.82 9.44 -7.58
C PRO A 53 -7.52 10.21 -7.79
N GLN A 54 -7.21 11.17 -6.91
CA GLN A 54 -5.98 11.95 -7.00
C GLN A 54 -4.76 11.13 -6.57
N ALA A 55 -4.86 10.37 -5.47
CA ALA A 55 -3.75 9.53 -5.00
C ALA A 55 -3.33 8.49 -6.05
N LEU A 56 -4.29 7.90 -6.76
CA LEU A 56 -4.01 6.95 -7.84
C LEU A 56 -3.35 7.62 -9.05
N ARG A 57 -3.82 8.82 -9.46
CA ARG A 57 -3.16 9.59 -10.53
C ARG A 57 -1.70 9.88 -10.19
N ASP A 58 -1.44 10.31 -8.96
CA ASP A 58 -0.10 10.64 -8.49
C ASP A 58 0.81 9.39 -8.45
N ASP A 59 0.29 8.24 -8.00
CA ASP A 59 1.05 6.97 -7.96
C ASP A 59 1.36 6.45 -9.37
N ILE A 60 0.36 6.40 -10.26
CA ILE A 60 0.56 5.97 -11.67
C ILE A 60 1.59 6.87 -12.36
N SER A 61 1.40 8.19 -12.28
CA SER A 61 2.33 9.14 -12.89
C SER A 61 3.76 8.98 -12.35
N ARG A 62 3.91 8.74 -11.03
CA ARG A 62 5.22 8.50 -10.43
C ARG A 62 5.85 7.21 -10.92
N ILE A 63 5.07 6.13 -11.03
CA ILE A 63 5.55 4.84 -11.54
C ILE A 63 6.08 4.99 -12.96
N GLU A 64 5.30 5.61 -13.84
CA GLU A 64 5.68 5.82 -15.24
C GLU A 64 6.96 6.65 -15.36
N ILE A 65 7.09 7.72 -14.56
CA ILE A 65 8.30 8.56 -14.52
C ILE A 65 9.52 7.78 -14.03
N VAL A 66 9.40 7.05 -12.92
CA VAL A 66 10.54 6.36 -12.29
C VAL A 66 11.00 5.17 -13.12
N LEU A 67 10.06 4.43 -13.73
CA LEU A 67 10.37 3.23 -14.50
C LEU A 67 10.59 3.50 -16.00
N GLY A 68 10.21 4.67 -16.50
CA GLY A 68 10.26 5.01 -17.92
C GLY A 68 9.36 4.11 -18.77
N ILE A 69 8.14 3.83 -18.28
CA ILE A 69 7.14 2.98 -18.95
C ILE A 69 5.81 3.70 -19.07
N ASP A 70 4.93 3.21 -19.95
CA ASP A 70 3.52 3.57 -20.04
C ASP A 70 2.71 2.39 -19.53
N LEU A 71 1.88 2.61 -18.49
CA LEU A 71 1.05 1.55 -17.91
C LEU A 71 -0.25 1.33 -18.69
N GLY A 72 -0.62 2.23 -19.60
CA GLY A 72 -1.90 2.15 -20.33
C GLY A 72 -3.13 2.34 -19.44
N ILE A 73 -2.95 2.91 -18.24
CA ILE A 73 -4.01 3.14 -17.25
C ILE A 73 -4.37 4.63 -17.25
N THR A 74 -5.64 4.94 -17.48
CA THR A 74 -6.16 6.31 -17.42
C THR A 74 -7.12 6.47 -16.26
N ILE A 75 -6.93 7.52 -15.45
CA ILE A 75 -7.77 7.80 -14.28
C ILE A 75 -8.66 9.01 -14.53
N THR A 76 -9.97 8.77 -14.68
CA THR A 76 -10.99 9.83 -14.75
C THR A 76 -11.49 10.19 -13.36
N ASP A 77 -12.41 11.15 -13.24
CA ASP A 77 -13.00 11.48 -11.94
C ASP A 77 -13.94 10.38 -11.43
N GLU A 78 -14.41 9.50 -12.32
CA GLU A 78 -15.41 8.48 -12.00
C GLU A 78 -14.85 7.05 -12.06
N SER A 79 -13.75 6.82 -12.79
CA SER A 79 -13.30 5.48 -13.13
C SER A 79 -11.80 5.34 -13.41
N ILE A 80 -11.36 4.09 -13.36
CA ILE A 80 -10.08 3.58 -13.83
C ILE A 80 -10.33 2.91 -15.18
N LEU A 81 -9.56 3.30 -16.21
CA LEU A 81 -9.65 2.76 -17.56
C LEU A 81 -8.34 2.04 -17.91
N GLU A 82 -8.43 0.81 -18.38
CA GLU A 82 -7.30 -0.02 -18.79
C GLU A 82 -7.69 -0.87 -20.01
N GLY A 83 -7.19 -0.53 -21.20
CA GLY A 83 -7.59 -1.22 -22.44
C GLY A 83 -9.12 -1.15 -22.65
N SER A 84 -9.79 -2.30 -22.61
CA SER A 84 -11.27 -2.40 -22.70
C SER A 84 -11.97 -2.48 -21.34
N TYR A 85 -11.24 -2.46 -20.24
CA TYR A 85 -11.77 -2.54 -18.88
C TYR A 85 -12.04 -1.13 -18.32
N GLU A 86 -13.18 -0.98 -17.66
CA GLU A 86 -13.54 0.20 -16.87
C GLU A 86 -13.97 -0.25 -15.47
N ILE A 87 -13.35 0.31 -14.43
CA ILE A 87 -13.75 0.11 -13.03
C ILE A 87 -14.21 1.46 -12.49
N LYS A 88 -15.48 1.58 -12.13
CA LYS A 88 -16.03 2.83 -11.58
C LYS A 88 -15.78 2.88 -10.08
N PHE A 89 -15.37 4.02 -9.55
CA PHE A 89 -15.13 4.19 -8.11
C PHE A 89 -16.38 3.96 -7.24
N LYS A 90 -17.56 4.10 -7.83
CA LYS A 90 -18.83 3.79 -7.17
C LYS A 90 -19.08 2.28 -6.99
N ASP A 91 -18.43 1.45 -7.82
CA ASP A 91 -18.55 -0.01 -7.79
C ASP A 91 -17.47 -0.65 -6.90
N ILE A 92 -16.62 0.18 -6.26
CA ILE A 92 -15.64 -0.23 -5.27
C ILE A 92 -16.29 -0.15 -3.89
N ASP A 93 -16.39 -1.31 -3.26
CA ASP A 93 -16.95 -1.47 -1.93
C ASP A 93 -15.87 -1.31 -0.87
N TYR A 94 -16.31 -0.78 0.27
CA TYR A 94 -15.46 -0.45 1.41
C TYR A 94 -16.07 -1.03 2.67
N GLU A 95 -15.27 -1.82 3.40
CA GLU A 95 -15.67 -2.41 4.66
C GLU A 95 -14.83 -1.85 5.81
N ALA A 96 -15.49 -1.49 6.91
CA ALA A 96 -14.84 -1.07 8.14
C ALA A 96 -15.46 -1.78 9.34
N LYS A 97 -14.67 -2.60 10.02
CA LYS A 97 -15.06 -3.37 11.21
C LYS A 97 -14.21 -2.94 12.39
N SER A 98 -14.59 -1.84 13.05
CA SER A 98 -13.83 -1.26 14.18
C SER A 98 -13.54 -2.27 15.29
N GLN A 99 -14.52 -3.12 15.63
CA GLN A 99 -14.36 -4.11 16.71
C GLN A 99 -13.35 -5.21 16.38
N GLU A 100 -13.18 -5.52 15.09
CA GLU A 100 -12.29 -6.58 14.60
C GLU A 100 -10.95 -6.01 14.13
N ARG A 101 -10.76 -4.68 14.13
CA ARG A 101 -9.60 -3.99 13.53
C ARG A 101 -9.33 -4.45 12.09
N GLN A 102 -10.41 -4.61 11.34
CA GLN A 102 -10.38 -4.99 9.94
C GLN A 102 -10.96 -3.85 9.11
N ILE A 103 -10.29 -3.54 8.00
CA ILE A 103 -10.83 -2.75 6.91
C ILE A 103 -10.54 -3.45 5.59
N GLY A 104 -11.41 -3.22 4.61
CA GLY A 104 -11.37 -3.87 3.31
C GLY A 104 -11.72 -2.92 2.18
N VAL A 105 -11.13 -3.19 1.02
CA VAL A 105 -11.50 -2.58 -0.26
C VAL A 105 -11.67 -3.69 -1.27
N GLU A 106 -12.82 -3.74 -1.92
CA GLU A 106 -13.17 -4.85 -2.82
C GLU A 106 -13.91 -4.40 -4.08
N VAL A 107 -13.69 -5.16 -5.15
CA VAL A 107 -14.45 -5.11 -6.40
C VAL A 107 -14.64 -6.54 -6.85
N HIS A 108 -15.90 -6.95 -7.02
CA HIS A 108 -16.23 -8.34 -7.37
C HIS A 108 -15.57 -9.35 -6.40
N ALA A 109 -14.70 -10.23 -6.88
CA ALA A 109 -13.98 -11.21 -6.06
C ALA A 109 -12.59 -10.75 -5.61
N ALA A 110 -12.11 -9.60 -6.12
CA ALA A 110 -10.77 -9.07 -5.88
C ALA A 110 -10.78 -8.08 -4.72
N ASN A 111 -9.80 -8.17 -3.82
CA ASN A 111 -9.79 -7.33 -2.61
C ASN A 111 -8.41 -7.15 -1.96
N THR A 112 -8.34 -6.18 -1.05
CA THR A 112 -7.32 -6.12 -0.01
C THR A 112 -7.94 -5.87 1.37
N PHE A 113 -7.34 -6.46 2.41
CA PHE A 113 -7.77 -6.29 3.79
C PHE A 113 -6.60 -6.10 4.75
N ILE A 114 -6.81 -5.35 5.83
CA ILE A 114 -5.97 -5.46 7.03
C ILE A 114 -6.46 -6.65 7.84
N LEU A 115 -5.62 -7.68 8.01
CA LEU A 115 -5.92 -8.84 8.86
C LEU A 115 -5.11 -8.76 10.16
N PRO A 116 -5.75 -8.73 11.35
CA PRO A 116 -5.06 -8.40 12.61
C PRO A 116 -3.90 -9.33 13.02
N HIS A 117 -3.89 -10.54 12.46
CA HIS A 117 -2.96 -11.61 12.80
C HIS A 117 -1.90 -11.85 11.72
N LEU A 118 -1.94 -11.11 10.60
CA LEU A 118 -0.98 -11.26 9.52
C LEU A 118 0.08 -10.17 9.61
N SER A 119 1.23 -10.57 10.17
CA SER A 119 2.46 -9.79 10.10
C SER A 119 3.35 -10.32 8.99
N ARG A 120 4.09 -9.42 8.35
CA ARG A 120 5.12 -9.77 7.39
C ARG A 120 6.49 -9.50 7.97
N THR A 121 7.41 -10.44 7.72
CA THR A 121 8.81 -10.31 8.11
C THR A 121 9.65 -9.91 6.91
N LEU A 122 10.52 -8.92 7.09
CA LEU A 122 11.60 -8.57 6.18
C LEU A 122 12.92 -9.03 6.77
N GLU A 123 13.71 -9.74 5.98
CA GLU A 123 15.04 -10.24 6.34
C GLU A 123 16.15 -9.25 5.97
N ILE A 124 17.17 -9.19 6.81
CA ILE A 124 18.40 -8.44 6.62
C ILE A 124 19.51 -9.40 6.18
N ASP A 125 20.12 -9.19 5.01
CA ASP A 125 21.30 -9.97 4.61
C ASP A 125 22.58 -9.30 5.12
N THR A 126 23.22 -9.93 6.10
CA THR A 126 24.45 -9.46 6.76
C THR A 126 25.73 -10.12 6.23
N ARG A 127 25.62 -11.06 5.28
CA ARG A 127 26.73 -11.96 4.87
C ARG A 127 27.93 -11.27 4.21
N LEU A 128 27.84 -9.98 3.87
CA LEU A 128 28.91 -9.23 3.21
C LEU A 128 29.74 -8.33 4.15
N GLY A 129 29.52 -8.37 5.48
CA GLY A 129 30.44 -7.79 6.47
C GLY A 129 30.61 -6.26 6.45
N ILE A 130 29.99 -5.57 5.49
CA ILE A 130 29.98 -4.11 5.37
C ILE A 130 28.57 -3.71 4.93
N ASN A 131 27.80 -3.21 5.89
CA ASN A 131 26.41 -2.76 5.80
C ASN A 131 25.35 -3.87 5.57
N PRO A 132 24.27 -3.88 6.37
CA PRO A 132 23.13 -4.76 6.12
C PRO A 132 22.51 -4.45 4.75
N ILE A 133 22.34 -5.46 3.91
CA ILE A 133 21.56 -5.33 2.67
C ILE A 133 20.11 -5.64 2.99
N LEU A 134 19.26 -4.62 2.82
CA LEU A 134 17.82 -4.75 2.98
C LEU A 134 17.21 -5.23 1.66
N SER A 135 16.44 -6.31 1.72
CA SER A 135 15.80 -6.92 0.54
C SER A 135 14.55 -6.17 0.06
N HIS A 136 14.30 -4.95 0.57
CA HIS A 136 13.10 -4.14 0.34
C HIS A 136 13.49 -2.72 -0.11
N PRO A 137 12.77 -2.10 -1.08
CA PRO A 137 13.12 -0.75 -1.55
C PRO A 137 12.82 0.38 -0.56
N LEU A 138 12.19 0.06 0.59
CA LEU A 138 11.90 1.08 1.59
C LEU A 138 13.23 1.63 2.16
N PRO A 139 13.36 2.95 2.27
CA PRO A 139 14.51 3.54 2.94
C PRO A 139 14.67 3.05 4.39
N PRO A 140 15.91 2.87 4.89
CA PRO A 140 16.16 2.33 6.23
C PRO A 140 15.43 3.07 7.36
N ASN A 141 15.32 4.39 7.29
CA ASN A 141 14.60 5.18 8.28
C ASN A 141 13.09 4.87 8.31
N LYS A 142 12.48 4.53 7.16
CA LYS A 142 11.07 4.12 7.12
C LYS A 142 10.89 2.70 7.64
N ILE A 143 11.83 1.80 7.33
CA ILE A 143 11.84 0.43 7.87
C ILE A 143 11.83 0.46 9.39
N LEU A 144 12.70 1.26 10.01
CA LEU A 144 12.76 1.39 11.47
C LEU A 144 11.46 1.93 12.06
N GLU A 145 10.92 3.02 11.50
CA GLU A 145 9.70 3.66 12.00
C GLU A 145 8.44 2.82 11.79
N TYR A 146 8.35 2.05 10.70
CA TYR A 146 7.18 1.23 10.39
C TYR A 146 7.25 -0.17 11.00
N SER A 147 8.42 -0.62 11.45
CA SER A 147 8.54 -1.89 12.14
C SER A 147 7.88 -1.81 13.52
N PHE A 148 7.07 -2.80 13.89
CA PHE A 148 6.56 -2.92 15.27
C PHE A 148 7.46 -3.81 16.13
N ASP A 149 8.35 -4.58 15.49
CA ASP A 149 9.30 -5.47 16.14
C ASP A 149 10.55 -5.60 15.26
N SER A 150 11.71 -5.62 15.90
CA SER A 150 13.02 -5.79 15.28
C SER A 150 13.83 -6.79 16.11
N ASP A 151 14.15 -7.92 15.53
CA ASP A 151 14.97 -8.95 16.16
C ASP A 151 16.23 -9.15 15.31
N GLY A 152 17.28 -8.38 15.61
CA GLY A 152 18.64 -8.46 15.08
C GLY A 152 18.78 -8.50 13.56
N ASP A 153 18.35 -9.62 12.98
CA ASP A 153 18.37 -9.99 11.57
C ASP A 153 17.02 -9.79 10.84
N TYR A 154 15.95 -9.42 11.56
CA TYR A 154 14.59 -9.30 11.00
C TYR A 154 13.83 -8.06 11.46
N PHE A 155 13.00 -7.51 10.57
CA PHE A 155 11.98 -6.50 10.88
C PHE A 155 10.58 -7.05 10.63
N LYS A 156 9.63 -6.82 11.54
CA LYS A 156 8.22 -7.21 11.37
C LYS A 156 7.32 -6.00 11.18
N PHE A 157 6.41 -6.12 10.23
CA PHE A 157 5.47 -5.08 9.83
C PHE A 157 4.03 -5.59 9.88
N TYR A 158 3.10 -4.71 10.22
CA TYR A 158 1.69 -4.94 9.90
C TYR A 158 1.52 -4.85 8.38
N SER A 159 0.77 -5.79 7.80
CA SER A 159 0.66 -5.93 6.35
C SER A 159 -0.79 -6.06 5.88
N TRP A 160 -0.97 -5.81 4.59
CA TRP A 160 -2.20 -6.09 3.87
C TRP A 160 -2.23 -7.54 3.39
N TYR A 161 -3.41 -8.13 3.38
CA TYR A 161 -3.72 -9.35 2.65
C TYR A 161 -4.39 -8.97 1.34
N THR A 162 -4.07 -9.68 0.25
CA THR A 162 -4.64 -9.46 -1.07
C THR A 162 -5.16 -10.76 -1.64
N HIS A 163 -6.30 -10.71 -2.33
CA HIS A 163 -6.94 -11.89 -2.90
C HIS A 163 -7.45 -11.59 -4.32
N ASN A 164 -7.30 -12.57 -5.24
CA ASN A 164 -7.88 -12.56 -6.60
C ASN A 164 -7.61 -11.31 -7.45
N LEU A 165 -6.45 -10.66 -7.30
CA LEU A 165 -6.14 -9.42 -8.04
C LEU A 165 -6.08 -9.61 -9.56
N HIS A 166 -5.82 -10.83 -10.05
CA HIS A 166 -5.76 -11.14 -11.47
C HIS A 166 -7.12 -11.03 -12.18
N ASP A 167 -8.24 -11.08 -11.45
CA ASP A 167 -9.59 -11.10 -12.03
C ASP A 167 -10.07 -9.72 -12.52
N VAL A 168 -9.33 -8.66 -12.21
CA VAL A 168 -9.76 -7.26 -12.39
C VAL A 168 -8.73 -6.37 -13.10
N GLY A 169 -7.62 -6.95 -13.57
CA GLY A 169 -6.56 -6.22 -14.28
C GLY A 169 -5.60 -5.43 -13.38
N GLU A 170 -4.63 -4.77 -14.00
CA GLU A 170 -3.59 -3.98 -13.30
C GLU A 170 -4.17 -2.68 -12.72
N GLY A 171 -5.22 -2.13 -13.34
CA GLY A 171 -5.88 -0.91 -12.89
C GLY A 171 -6.34 -0.99 -11.43
N PHE A 172 -6.99 -2.09 -11.03
CA PHE A 172 -7.41 -2.28 -9.63
C PHE A 172 -6.24 -2.60 -8.71
N PHE A 173 -5.25 -3.36 -9.18
CA PHE A 173 -4.03 -3.61 -8.40
C PHE A 173 -3.38 -2.28 -7.97
N HIS A 174 -3.25 -1.32 -8.90
CA HIS A 174 -2.74 0.00 -8.60
C HIS A 174 -3.66 0.82 -7.69
N TYR A 175 -4.99 0.67 -7.82
CA TYR A 175 -5.92 1.27 -6.86
C TYR A 175 -5.67 0.81 -5.43
N LEU A 176 -5.58 -0.50 -5.20
CA LEU A 176 -5.33 -1.07 -3.87
C LEU A 176 -3.96 -0.65 -3.32
N ARG A 177 -2.97 -0.53 -4.21
CA ARG A 177 -1.64 -0.04 -3.88
C ARG A 177 -1.67 1.41 -3.39
N ALA A 178 -2.30 2.30 -4.16
CA ALA A 178 -2.50 3.70 -3.79
C ALA A 178 -3.32 3.83 -2.49
N PHE A 179 -4.31 2.95 -2.30
CA PHE A 179 -5.13 2.91 -1.09
C PHE A 179 -4.28 2.58 0.14
N ALA A 180 -3.42 1.57 0.06
CA ALA A 180 -2.52 1.21 1.15
C ALA A 180 -1.57 2.36 1.55
N ILE A 181 -1.11 3.15 0.57
CA ILE A 181 -0.28 4.34 0.81
C ILE A 181 -1.10 5.44 1.49
N GLU A 182 -2.28 5.75 0.94
CA GLU A 182 -3.10 6.86 1.41
C GLU A 182 -3.71 6.58 2.79
N PHE A 183 -4.15 5.35 3.06
CA PHE A 183 -4.61 4.92 4.39
C PHE A 183 -3.56 5.23 5.46
N ASN A 184 -2.30 4.89 5.20
CA ASN A 184 -1.19 5.20 6.09
C ASN A 184 -0.94 6.70 6.21
N ASN A 185 -0.80 7.40 5.09
CA ASN A 185 -0.40 8.80 5.07
C ASN A 185 -1.45 9.74 5.64
N HIS A 186 -2.72 9.46 5.37
CA HIS A 186 -3.86 10.17 5.95
C HIS A 186 -3.99 9.86 7.44
N GLY A 187 -3.84 8.59 7.83
CA GLY A 187 -3.85 8.20 9.25
C GLY A 187 -2.76 8.89 10.06
N LEU A 188 -1.54 8.95 9.53
CA LEU A 188 -0.43 9.68 10.16
C LEU A 188 -0.70 11.19 10.29
N SER A 189 -1.50 11.77 9.41
CA SER A 189 -1.86 13.20 9.49
C SER A 189 -2.86 13.52 10.59
N LYS A 190 -3.55 12.50 11.12
CA LYS A 190 -4.51 12.60 12.23
C LYS A 190 -3.92 12.31 13.61
N LEU A 191 -2.63 11.93 13.67
CA LEU A 191 -1.90 11.50 14.88
C LEU A 191 -0.93 12.56 15.42
#